data_AF-A0A1B9R2B4-F1
#
_entry.id   AF-A0A1B9R2B4-F1
#
_cell.length_a   1.000
_cell.length_b   1.000
_cell.length_c   1.000
_cell.angle_alpha   90.00
_cell.angle_beta   90.00
_cell.angle_gamma   90.00
#
_symmetry.space_group_name_H-M   'P 1'
#
loop_
_entity.id
_entity.type
_entity.pdbx_description
1 polymer ?
#
loop_
_entity_poly.entity_id
_entity_poly.type
_entity_poly.pdbx_seq_one_letter_code
_entity_poly.pdbx_strand_id
1 'polypeptide(L)'
;EQLADIACLALSQLRPVYIRHDIDFLSALPEARLIVLKEYTETAIVNAVSMILQDRRQARVDDVPVMFSSPRFDDDVELEWFEKPLIQSKK
;
A
#
# COMPACT_ATOMS: atom_id res chain seq x y z
N GLU A 1 4.12 -19.70 0.43
CA GLU A 1 3.31 -19.30 -0.73
C GLU A 1 2.25 -18.27 -0.32
N GLN A 2 1.27 -18.61 0.53
CA GLN A 2 0.20 -17.70 0.95
C GLN A 2 0.64 -16.36 1.58
N LEU A 3 1.77 -16.33 2.29
CA LEU A 3 2.31 -15.08 2.86
C LEU A 3 2.66 -14.04 1.78
N ALA A 4 3.15 -14.49 0.62
CA ALA A 4 3.47 -13.59 -0.48
C ALA A 4 2.18 -13.01 -1.09
N ASP A 5 1.12 -13.81 -1.20
CA ASP A 5 -0.18 -13.35 -1.68
C ASP A 5 -0.80 -12.31 -0.73
N ILE A 6 -0.73 -12.57 0.59
CA ILE A 6 -1.16 -11.60 1.61
C ILE A 6 -0.40 -10.30 1.46
N ALA A 7 0.93 -10.36 1.31
CA ALA A 7 1.76 -9.17 1.15
C ALA A 7 1.37 -8.39 -0.12
N CYS A 8 1.18 -9.05 -1.26
CA CYS A 8 0.75 -8.41 -2.50
C CYS A 8 -0.63 -7.72 -2.35
N LEU A 9 -1.60 -8.41 -1.75
CA LEU A 9 -2.94 -7.86 -1.53
C LEU A 9 -2.91 -6.69 -0.54
N ALA A 10 -2.13 -6.78 0.54
CA ALA A 10 -1.99 -5.70 1.50
C ALA A 10 -1.29 -4.48 0.90
N LEU A 11 -0.19 -4.67 0.18
CA LEU A 11 0.56 -3.58 -0.46
C LEU A 11 -0.26 -2.84 -1.52
N SER A 12 -1.17 -3.54 -2.23
CA SER A 12 -2.07 -2.90 -3.21
C SER A 12 -3.07 -1.91 -2.59
N GLN A 13 -3.30 -1.99 -1.28
CA GLN A 13 -4.20 -1.12 -0.53
C GLN A 13 -3.47 0.08 0.11
N LEU A 14 -2.14 0.09 0.10
CA LEU A 14 -1.31 1.10 0.76
C LEU A 14 -0.74 2.09 -0.25
N ARG A 15 -0.50 3.34 0.19
CA ARG A 15 0.17 4.33 -0.65
C ARG A 15 1.65 3.94 -0.81
N PRO A 16 2.19 3.91 -2.04
CA PRO A 16 3.61 3.62 -2.26
C PRO A 16 4.48 4.73 -1.66
N VAL A 17 5.50 4.31 -0.90
CA VAL A 17 6.56 5.17 -0.39
C VAL A 17 7.88 4.55 -0.80
N TYR A 18 8.68 5.31 -1.56
CA TYR A 18 9.98 4.84 -2.03
C TYR A 18 11.08 5.29 -1.08
N ILE A 19 11.83 4.30 -0.59
CA ILE A 19 12.93 4.46 0.35
C ILE A 19 14.22 4.18 -0.41
N ARG A 20 15.14 5.14 -0.44
CA ARG A 20 16.45 4.96 -1.09
C ARG A 20 17.42 4.20 -0.18
N HIS A 21 17.45 4.59 1.10
CA HIS A 21 18.28 3.98 2.13
C HIS A 21 17.40 3.58 3.32
N ASP A 22 17.48 2.31 3.69
CA ASP A 22 16.69 1.66 4.74
C ASP A 22 17.08 2.07 6.17
N ILE A 23 18.29 2.59 6.32
CA ILE A 23 18.98 2.79 7.60
C ILE A 23 18.21 3.76 8.53
N ASP A 24 17.48 4.74 7.98
CA ASP A 24 16.86 5.82 8.77
C ASP A 24 15.37 6.05 8.51
N PHE A 25 14.69 5.19 7.75
CA PHE A 25 13.31 5.44 7.36
C PHE A 25 12.36 5.55 8.56
N LEU A 26 12.37 4.53 9.43
CA LEU A 26 11.47 4.47 10.57
C LEU A 26 11.89 5.44 11.68
N SER A 27 13.19 5.69 11.86
CA SER A 27 13.71 6.58 12.89
C SER A 27 13.52 8.06 12.55
N ALA A 28 13.47 8.44 11.26
CA ALA A 28 13.29 9.84 10.86
C ALA A 28 11.82 10.26 10.71
N LEU A 29 10.87 9.32 10.75
CA LEU A 29 9.45 9.64 10.68
C LEU A 29 8.93 10.15 12.04
N PRO A 30 8.10 11.20 12.05
CA PRO A 30 7.39 11.59 13.27
C PRO A 30 6.56 10.44 13.81
N GLU A 31 6.53 10.27 15.14
CA GLU A 31 5.77 9.21 15.81
C GLU A 31 4.31 9.15 15.37
N ALA A 32 3.66 10.32 15.23
CA ALA A 32 2.29 10.41 14.74
C ALA A 32 2.11 9.80 13.34
N ARG A 33 3.10 9.93 12.45
CA ARG A 33 3.05 9.34 11.11
C ARG A 33 3.29 7.84 11.16
N LEU A 34 4.16 7.36 12.05
CA LEU A 34 4.39 5.93 12.27
C LEU A 34 3.12 5.22 12.76
N ILE A 35 2.39 5.83 13.70
CA ILE A 35 1.12 5.28 14.20
C ILE A 35 0.12 5.11 13.06
N VAL A 36 -0.06 6.15 12.23
CA VAL A 36 -0.97 6.11 11.08
C VAL A 36 -0.57 5.05 10.06
N LEU A 37 0.73 4.95 9.72
CA LEU A 37 1.22 3.93 8.80
C LEU A 37 0.99 2.52 9.35
N LYS A 38 1.15 2.33 10.66
CA LYS A 38 0.88 1.06 11.33
C LYS A 38 -0.61 0.69 11.24
N GLU A 39 -1.52 1.62 11.56
CA GLU A 39 -2.97 1.40 11.47
C GLU A 39 -3.41 1.02 10.05
N TYR A 40 -2.89 1.72 9.03
CA TYR A 40 -3.17 1.39 7.63
C TYR A 40 -2.66 0.01 7.26
N THR A 41 -1.44 -0.33 7.69
CA THR A 41 -0.83 -1.64 7.42
C THR A 41 -1.62 -2.76 8.09
N GLU A 42 -2.02 -2.60 9.35
CA GLU A 42 -2.84 -3.58 10.08
C GLU A 42 -4.19 -3.80 9.38
N THR A 43 -4.86 -2.72 8.99
CA THR A 43 -6.12 -2.79 8.25
C THR A 43 -5.96 -3.53 6.93
N ALA A 44 -4.92 -3.22 6.15
CA ALA A 44 -4.64 -3.85 4.87
C ALA A 44 -4.35 -5.35 5.00
N ILE A 45 -3.62 -5.77 6.05
CA ILE A 45 -3.35 -7.18 6.34
C ILE A 45 -4.65 -7.91 6.70
N VAL A 46 -5.48 -7.35 7.58
CA VAL A 46 -6.77 -7.96 7.97
C VAL A 46 -7.65 -8.18 6.74
N ASN A 47 -7.72 -7.19 5.84
CA ASN A 47 -8.44 -7.30 4.58
C ASN A 47 -7.85 -8.37 3.64
N ALA A 48 -6.52 -8.40 3.49
CA ALA A 48 -5.86 -9.39 2.65
C ALA A 48 -6.10 -10.83 3.13
N VAL A 49 -6.05 -11.05 4.44
CA VAL A 49 -6.35 -12.35 5.05
C VAL A 49 -7.80 -12.77 4.80
N SER A 50 -8.76 -11.85 4.97
CA SER A 50 -10.18 -12.18 4.72
C SER A 50 -10.45 -12.50 3.24
N MET A 51 -9.80 -11.80 2.31
CA MET A 51 -9.91 -12.06 0.86
C MET A 51 -9.41 -13.45 0.47
N ILE A 52 -8.35 -13.97 1.11
CA ILE A 52 -7.82 -15.31 0.84
C ILE A 52 -8.69 -16.39 1.48
N LEU A 53 -9.15 -16.18 2.72
CA LEU A 53 -10.01 -17.14 3.42
C LEU A 53 -11.40 -17.24 2.79
N GLN A 54 -11.94 -16.12 2.29
CA GLN A 54 -13.25 -16.03 1.66
C GLN A 54 -13.10 -15.87 0.14
N ASP A 55 -12.21 -16.65 -0.48
CA ASP A 55 -11.91 -16.52 -1.90
C ASP A 55 -13.15 -16.79 -2.77
N ARG A 56 -13.76 -15.71 -3.26
CA ARG A 56 -14.93 -15.73 -4.15
C ARG A 56 -14.63 -16.43 -5.48
N ARG A 57 -13.35 -16.66 -5.82
CA ARG A 57 -12.92 -17.39 -7.02
C ARG A 57 -13.22 -18.88 -6.95
N GLN A 58 -13.58 -19.43 -5.79
CA GLN A 58 -14.01 -20.82 -5.67
C GLN A 58 -15.46 -21.05 -6.13
N ALA A 59 -16.26 -19.99 -6.27
CA ALA A 59 -17.67 -20.04 -6.68
C ALA A 59 -17.92 -19.31 -8.02
N ARG A 60 -17.18 -19.67 -9.08
CA ARG A 60 -17.36 -19.12 -10.44
C ARG A 60 -18.60 -19.70 -11.15
N VAL A 61 -19.78 -19.60 -10.53
CA VAL A 61 -21.03 -20.00 -11.18
C VAL A 61 -21.64 -18.85 -11.99
N ASP A 62 -21.39 -17.60 -11.57
CA ASP A 62 -21.84 -16.42 -12.28
C ASP A 62 -20.66 -15.53 -12.64
N ASP A 63 -20.61 -15.14 -13.92
CA ASP A 63 -19.65 -14.21 -14.50
C ASP A 63 -19.90 -12.81 -13.90
N VAL A 64 -19.36 -12.57 -12.70
CA VAL A 64 -19.53 -11.30 -12.00
C VAL A 64 -18.71 -10.24 -12.74
N PRO A 65 -19.31 -9.13 -13.20
CA PRO A 65 -18.57 -8.11 -13.94
C PRO A 65 -17.42 -7.60 -13.09
N VAL A 66 -16.20 -7.67 -13.67
CA VAL A 66 -15.00 -7.06 -13.09
C VAL A 66 -15.23 -5.55 -13.11
N MET A 67 -15.75 -5.03 -12.00
CA MET A 67 -15.73 -3.60 -11.73
C MET A 67 -14.26 -3.25 -11.56
N PHE A 68 -13.67 -2.67 -12.60
CA PHE A 68 -12.50 -1.83 -12.41
C PHE A 68 -12.96 -0.71 -11.47
N SER A 69 -12.72 -0.86 -10.17
CA SER A 69 -12.44 0.34 -9.42
C SER A 69 -11.27 0.95 -10.17
N SER A 70 -11.50 2.04 -10.89
CA SER A 70 -10.49 3.09 -10.90
C SER A 70 -10.50 3.52 -9.45
N PRO A 71 -9.61 3.03 -8.56
CA PRO A 71 -9.36 3.78 -7.37
C PRO A 71 -9.11 5.19 -7.90
N ARG A 72 -9.87 6.16 -7.42
CA ARG A 72 -9.48 7.55 -7.56
C ARG A 72 -8.24 7.73 -6.68
N PHE A 73 -7.18 6.96 -6.94
CA PHE A 73 -5.85 7.46 -6.79
C PHE A 73 -5.86 8.61 -7.78
N ASP A 74 -5.86 9.78 -7.20
CA ASP A 74 -5.60 11.01 -7.91
C ASP A 74 -4.29 10.72 -8.65
N ASP A 75 -4.37 10.33 -9.94
CA ASP A 75 -3.21 9.94 -10.74
C ASP A 75 -2.23 11.13 -10.86
N ASP A 76 -2.72 12.32 -10.51
CA ASP A 76 -2.00 13.59 -10.38
C ASP A 76 -1.26 13.74 -9.03
N VAL A 77 -1.42 12.83 -8.07
CA VAL A 77 -0.72 12.88 -6.77
C VAL A 77 0.67 12.30 -6.90
N GLU A 78 1.67 13.17 -6.81
CA GLU A 78 3.08 12.78 -6.78
C GLU A 78 3.37 11.74 -5.68
N LEU A 79 4.20 10.77 -6.05
CA LEU A 79 4.73 9.76 -5.14
C LEU A 79 5.49 10.43 -3.98
N GLU A 80 5.23 9.98 -2.75
CA GLU A 80 5.96 10.48 -1.59
C GLU A 80 7.38 9.90 -1.60
N TRP A 81 8.35 10.76 -1.94
CA TRP A 81 9.77 10.50 -1.72
C TRP A 81 10.11 10.80 -0.27
N PHE A 82 10.65 9.80 0.42
CA PHE A 82 11.15 9.98 1.78
C PHE A 82 12.34 10.95 1.83
N GLU A 83 13.23 10.87 0.85
CA GLU A 83 14.36 11.78 0.69
C GLU A 83 14.04 12.86 -0.34
N LYS A 84 13.32 13.93 0.06
CA LYS A 84 13.29 15.14 -0.78
C LYS A 84 14.73 15.63 -0.97
N PRO A 85 15.18 15.91 -2.21
CA PRO A 85 16.56 16.28 -2.47
C PRO A 85 16.95 17.52 -1.66
N LEU A 86 18.02 17.42 -0.88
CA LEU A 86 18.55 18.50 -0.03
C LEU A 86 19.02 19.71 -0.83
N ILE A 87 19.30 19.53 -2.12
CA ILE A 87 19.80 20.58 -3.00
C ILE A 87 18.66 21.01 -3.92
N GLN A 88 18.07 22.17 -3.63
CA GLN A 88 17.24 22.87 -4.61
C GLN A 88 18.17 23.37 -5.72
N SER A 89 18.20 22.70 -6.87
CA SER A 89 18.86 23.26 -8.05
C SER A 89 18.06 24.50 -8.48
N LYS A 90 18.53 25.68 -8.08
CA LYS A 90 18.08 26.94 -8.69
C LYS A 90 18.41 26.87 -10.18
N LYS A 91 17.39 26.88 -11.03
CA LYS A 91 17.53 27.38 -12.40
C LYS A 91 17.57 28.89 -12.37
#